data_AF-A0A931X8A8-F1
#
_entry.id   AF-A0A931X8A8-F1
#
_cell.length_a   1.000
_cell.length_b   1.000
_cell.length_c   1.000
_cell.angle_alpha   90.00
_cell.angle_beta   90.00
_cell.angle_gamma   90.00
#
_symmetry.space_group_name_H-M   'P 1'
#
loop_
_entity.id
_entity.type
_entity.pdbx_description
1 polymer ?
#
loop_
_entity_poly.entity_id
_entity_poly.type
_entity_poly.pdbx_seq_one_letter_code
_entity_poly.pdbx_strand_id
1 'polypeptide(L)'
;MLVLSLPPLDRDDHVIDAGAGTGKLAGLVARAYPRLGRLTLVEPNADKLDRARRRLIEILPGARVETLAAGLGDKATLPRADATAVIVVTPRARSRGPASRRRPRSSAAAR
;
A
#
# COMPACT_ATOMS: atom_id res chain seq x y z
N MET A 1 -12.93 9.66 7.86
CA MET A 1 -11.91 10.30 7.02
C MET A 1 -10.56 10.03 7.68
N LEU A 2 -9.63 9.35 7.00
CA LEU A 2 -8.26 9.15 7.54
C LEU A 2 -7.47 10.43 7.23
N VAL A 3 -7.11 11.19 8.26
CA VAL A 3 -6.23 12.35 8.13
C VAL A 3 -4.81 11.88 8.37
N LEU A 4 -3.98 11.88 7.34
CA LEU A 4 -2.55 11.67 7.48
C LEU A 4 -1.93 13.05 7.74
N SER A 5 -1.44 13.30 8.96
CA SER A 5 -0.77 14.57 9.28
C SER A 5 0.72 14.40 8.98
N LEU A 6 1.12 14.73 7.75
CA LEU A 6 2.52 14.87 7.38
C LEU A 6 2.90 16.36 7.39
N PRO A 7 4.18 16.69 7.57
CA PRO A 7 4.69 18.00 7.22
C PRO A 7 4.25 18.39 5.79
N PRO A 8 4.13 19.69 5.48
CA PRO A 8 3.82 20.11 4.11
C PRO A 8 4.88 19.54 3.15
N LEU A 9 4.46 18.66 2.25
CA LEU A 9 5.31 18.06 1.22
C LEU A 9 5.15 18.81 -0.11
N ASP A 10 6.26 19.07 -0.79
CA ASP A 10 6.33 19.78 -2.07
C ASP A 10 7.32 19.10 -3.05
N ARG A 11 7.71 19.83 -4.10
CA ARG A 11 8.50 19.36 -5.26
C ARG A 11 9.89 18.85 -4.91
N ASP A 12 10.46 19.25 -3.79
CA ASP A 12 11.80 18.85 -3.39
C ASP A 12 11.81 17.61 -2.49
N ASP A 13 10.64 17.23 -1.97
CA ASP A 13 10.48 16.13 -1.04
C ASP A 13 10.43 14.76 -1.71
N HIS A 14 10.84 13.76 -0.94
CA HIS A 14 10.84 12.36 -1.34
C HIS A 14 10.09 11.52 -0.32
N VAL A 15 9.01 10.89 -0.75
CA VAL A 15 8.27 9.93 0.05
C VAL A 15 8.69 8.50 -0.31
N ILE A 16 8.93 7.69 0.71
CA ILE A 16 9.17 6.25 0.57
C ILE A 16 8.02 5.50 1.24
N ASP A 17 7.25 4.72 0.48
CA ASP A 17 6.18 3.84 0.99
C ASP A 17 6.71 2.40 1.09
N ALA A 18 7.06 1.98 2.31
CA ALA A 18 7.59 0.65 2.58
C ALA A 18 6.48 -0.35 2.91
N GLY A 19 6.38 -1.42 2.13
CA GLY A 19 5.19 -2.29 2.15
C GLY A 19 4.04 -1.66 1.35
N ALA A 20 4.37 -1.04 0.21
CA ALA A 20 3.45 -0.23 -0.58
C ALA A 20 2.19 -1.00 -1.03
N GLY A 21 2.26 -2.33 -1.16
CA GLY A 21 1.20 -3.13 -1.74
C GLY A 21 0.77 -2.56 -3.09
N THR A 22 -0.52 -2.29 -3.27
CA THR A 22 -1.07 -1.66 -4.49
C THR A 22 -1.11 -0.13 -4.42
N GLY A 23 -0.34 0.51 -3.52
CA GLY A 23 -0.22 1.96 -3.42
C GLY A 23 -1.42 2.68 -2.82
N LYS A 24 -2.16 2.06 -1.89
CA LYS A 24 -3.32 2.70 -1.26
C LYS A 24 -2.91 3.90 -0.40
N LEU A 25 -1.89 3.73 0.44
CA LEU A 25 -1.39 4.80 1.30
C LEU A 25 -0.69 5.88 0.48
N ALA A 26 0.27 5.48 -0.38
CA ALA A 26 0.86 6.39 -1.37
C ALA A 26 -0.19 7.16 -2.18
N GLY A 27 -1.30 6.53 -2.57
CA GLY A 27 -2.39 7.18 -3.30
C GLY A 27 -3.16 8.23 -2.49
N LEU A 28 -3.24 8.09 -1.18
CA LEU A 28 -3.80 9.12 -0.29
C LEU A 28 -2.82 10.29 -0.17
N VAL A 29 -1.54 10.00 0.05
CA VAL A 29 -0.47 11.02 0.11
C VAL A 29 -0.42 11.82 -1.20
N ALA A 30 -0.38 11.14 -2.34
CA ALA A 30 -0.35 11.74 -3.66
C ALA A 30 -1.50 12.73 -3.92
N ARG A 31 -2.71 12.42 -3.44
CA ARG A 31 -3.88 13.31 -3.57
C ARG A 31 -3.85 14.48 -2.60
N ALA A 32 -3.30 14.29 -1.41
CA ALA A 32 -3.14 15.36 -0.42
C ALA A 32 -2.00 16.33 -0.79
N TYR A 33 -0.96 15.83 -1.45
CA TYR A 33 0.24 16.58 -1.81
C TYR A 33 0.53 16.48 -3.31
N PRO A 34 -0.26 17.13 -4.18
CA PRO A 34 -0.18 16.99 -5.63
C PRO A 34 1.11 17.57 -6.25
N ARG A 35 1.89 18.32 -5.45
CA ARG A 35 3.17 18.91 -5.86
C ARG A 35 4.38 18.05 -5.49
N LEU A 36 4.18 16.89 -4.86
CA LEU A 36 5.26 15.99 -4.44
C LEU A 36 6.21 15.68 -5.60
N GLY A 37 7.52 15.82 -5.39
CA GLY A 37 8.51 15.62 -6.45
C GLY A 37 8.94 14.17 -6.67
N ARG A 38 9.07 13.39 -5.59
CA ARG A 38 9.58 12.02 -5.66
C ARG A 38 8.78 11.05 -4.80
N LEU A 39 8.54 9.86 -5.35
CA LEU A 39 7.87 8.77 -4.66
C LEU A 39 8.56 7.45 -5.00
N THR A 40 9.02 6.72 -3.98
CA THR A 40 9.53 5.35 -4.13
C THR A 40 8.62 4.37 -3.41
N LEU A 41 8.21 3.33 -4.13
CA LEU A 41 7.36 2.25 -3.62
C LEU A 41 8.21 1.01 -3.38
N VAL A 42 8.18 0.47 -2.16
CA VAL A 42 8.91 -0.76 -1.82
C VAL A 42 7.92 -1.86 -1.49
N GLU A 43 7.94 -2.95 -2.25
CA GLU A 43 7.05 -4.11 -2.05
C GLU A 43 7.65 -5.33 -2.76
N PRO A 44 7.67 -6.54 -2.15
CA PRO A 44 8.27 -7.72 -2.76
C PRO A 44 7.51 -8.24 -3.99
N ASN A 45 6.20 -8.01 -4.08
CA ASN A 45 5.38 -8.48 -5.21
C ASN A 45 5.36 -7.46 -6.37
N ALA A 46 6.02 -7.82 -7.48
CA ALA A 46 6.12 -6.97 -8.67
C ALA A 46 4.75 -6.60 -9.28
N ASP A 47 3.78 -7.51 -9.33
CA ASP A 47 2.45 -7.23 -9.90
C ASP A 47 1.69 -6.17 -9.08
N LYS A 48 1.95 -6.09 -7.77
CA LYS A 48 1.38 -5.03 -6.93
C LYS A 48 2.07 -3.70 -7.21
N LEU A 49 3.40 -3.71 -7.34
CA LEU A 49 4.18 -2.51 -7.68
C LEU A 49 3.77 -1.93 -9.03
N ASP A 50 3.59 -2.76 -10.05
CA ASP A 50 3.16 -2.31 -11.38
C ASP A 50 1.79 -1.64 -11.33
N ARG A 51 0.84 -2.25 -10.62
CA ARG A 51 -0.50 -1.66 -10.40
C ARG A 51 -0.43 -0.35 -9.63
N ALA A 52 0.39 -0.29 -8.59
CA ALA A 52 0.58 0.91 -7.79
C ALA A 52 1.18 2.05 -8.63
N ARG A 53 2.26 1.74 -9.38
CA ARG A 53 2.99 2.70 -10.22
C ARG A 53 2.11 3.31 -11.30
N ARG A 54 1.37 2.49 -12.06
CA ARG A 54 0.46 2.99 -13.11
C ARG A 54 -0.53 4.00 -12.55
N ARG A 55 -1.20 3.65 -11.45
CA ARG A 55 -2.14 4.52 -10.76
C ARG A 55 -1.50 5.82 -10.26
N LEU A 56 -0.28 5.76 -9.73
CA LEU A 56 0.35 6.91 -9.09
C LEU A 56 0.93 7.91 -10.09
N ILE A 57 1.39 7.45 -11.26
CA ILE A 57 1.82 8.33 -12.36
C ILE A 57 0.64 9.17 -12.87
N GLU A 58 -0.58 8.61 -12.90
CA GLU A 58 -1.78 9.37 -13.26
C GLU A 58 -2.13 10.46 -12.23
N ILE A 59 -1.89 10.21 -10.94
CA ILE A 59 -2.20 11.16 -9.85
C ILE A 59 -1.11 12.23 -9.73
N LEU A 60 0.16 11.86 -9.94
CA LEU A 60 1.33 12.72 -9.80
C LEU A 60 2.12 12.80 -11.13
N PRO A 61 1.58 13.47 -12.16
CA PRO A 61 2.20 13.49 -13.48
C PRO A 61 3.56 14.20 -13.51
N GLY A 62 3.84 15.08 -12.54
CA GLY A 62 5.11 15.79 -12.41
C GLY A 62 6.13 15.11 -11.47
N ALA A 63 5.76 14.02 -10.81
CA ALA A 63 6.63 13.35 -9.85
C ALA A 63 7.45 12.23 -10.50
N ARG A 64 8.66 12.01 -10.00
CA ARG A 64 9.44 10.79 -10.28
C ARG A 64 8.89 9.66 -9.41
N VAL A 65 8.20 8.69 -10.04
CA VAL A 65 7.66 7.51 -9.37
C VAL A 65 8.51 6.27 -9.67
N GLU A 66 9.18 5.77 -8.64
CA GLU A 66 10.07 4.61 -8.70
C GLU A 66 9.50 3.43 -7.91
N THR A 67 9.90 2.23 -8.31
CA THR A 67 9.52 0.98 -7.65
C THR A 67 10.75 0.16 -7.33
N LEU A 68 10.78 -0.40 -6.13
CA LEU A 68 11.83 -1.28 -5.66
C LEU A 68 11.19 -2.59 -5.18
N ALA A 69 11.43 -3.67 -5.93
CA ALA A 69 11.00 -5.00 -5.54
C ALA A 69 11.94 -5.53 -4.44
N ALA A 70 11.57 -5.31 -3.18
CA ALA A 70 12.34 -5.77 -2.03
C ALA A 70 11.42 -6.12 -0.86
N GLY A 71 11.72 -7.24 -0.20
CA GLY A 71 11.13 -7.66 1.06
C GLY A 71 12.01 -7.29 2.25
N LEU A 72 11.38 -7.28 3.44
CA LEU A 72 12.10 -7.12 4.69
C LEU A 72 13.00 -8.36 4.91
N GLY A 73 14.30 -8.15 5.07
CA GLY A 73 15.27 -9.23 5.28
C GLY A 73 16.05 -9.66 4.04
N ASP A 74 15.68 -9.19 2.84
CA ASP A 74 16.31 -9.59 1.58
C ASP A 74 17.73 -9.05 1.38
N LYS A 75 18.30 -8.33 2.37
CA LYS A 75 19.60 -7.63 2.32
C LYS A 75 19.76 -6.71 1.10
N ALA A 76 18.67 -6.36 0.42
CA ALA A 76 18.68 -5.42 -0.68
C ALA A 76 19.25 -4.08 -0.22
N THR A 77 20.07 -3.45 -1.05
CA THR A 77 20.58 -2.11 -0.78
C THR A 77 19.41 -1.13 -0.86
N LEU A 78 18.94 -0.69 0.31
CA LEU A 78 17.92 0.35 0.40
C LEU A 78 18.58 1.73 0.25
N PRO A 79 17.88 2.72 -0.32
CA PRO A 79 18.34 4.10 -0.31
C PRO A 79 18.63 4.56 1.12
N ARG A 80 19.77 5.22 1.35
CA ARG A 80 20.08 5.88 2.62
C ARG A 80 19.65 7.35 2.55
N ALA A 81 18.87 7.80 3.52
CA ALA A 81 18.45 9.18 3.66
C ALA A 81 18.17 9.50 5.14
N ASP A 82 18.42 10.75 5.55
CA ASP A 82 17.83 11.30 6.77
C ASP A 82 16.35 11.54 6.50
N ALA A 83 15.48 10.89 7.28
CA ALA A 83 14.05 10.89 7.01
C ALA A 83 13.23 10.96 8.31
N THR A 84 12.06 11.58 8.22
CA THR A 84 11.03 11.43 9.24
C THR A 84 10.27 10.13 8.99
N ALA A 85 10.34 9.19 9.94
CA ALA A 85 9.61 7.94 9.86
C ALA A 85 8.18 8.11 10.36
N VAL A 86 7.20 7.74 9.52
CA VAL A 86 5.78 7.72 9.87
C VAL A 86 5.27 6.30 9.77
N ILE A 87 4.76 5.74 10.87
CA ILE A 87 4.26 4.38 10.94
C ILE A 87 2.73 4.42 10.97
N VAL A 88 2.11 3.84 9.95
CA VAL A 88 0.65 3.72 9.85
C VAL A 88 0.24 2.29 10.21
N VAL A 89 -0.41 2.11 11.36
CA VAL A 89 -0.92 0.80 11.79
C VAL A 89 -2.40 0.71 11.43
N THR A 90 -2.77 -0.30 10.64
CA THR A 90 -4.18 -0.64 10.42
C THR A 90 -4.56 -1.82 11.29
N PRO A 91 -5.67 -1.75 12.07
CA PRO A 91 -6.13 -2.92 12.82
C PRO A 91 -6.51 -4.02 11.83
N ARG A 92 -5.99 -5.24 12.06
CA ARG A 92 -6.44 -6.41 11.29
C ARG A 92 -7.95 -6.57 11.50
N ALA A 93 -8.71 -6.67 10.41
CA ALA A 93 -10.06 -7.17 10.48
C ALA A 93 -10.00 -8.57 11.11
N ARG A 94 -10.71 -8.79 12.23
CA ARG A 94 -10.87 -10.13 12.80
C ARG A 94 -11.42 -11.02 11.69
N SER A 95 -10.70 -12.08 11.33
CA SER A 95 -11.23 -13.10 10.45
C SER A 95 -12.49 -13.65 11.09
N ARG A 96 -13.65 -13.48 10.45
CA ARG A 96 -14.85 -14.23 10.84
C ARG A 96 -14.48 -15.71 10.76
N GLY A 97 -14.57 -16.43 11.88
CA GLY A 97 -14.30 -17.86 11.94
C GLY A 97 -15.12 -18.62 10.89
N PRO A 98 -14.69 -19.83 10.50
CA PRO A 98 -15.35 -20.58 9.43
C PRO A 98 -16.83 -20.77 9.77
N ALA A 99 -17.69 -20.35 8.84
CA ALA A 99 -19.12 -20.57 8.92
C ALA A 99 -19.37 -22.08 9.12
N SER A 100 -19.94 -22.44 10.28
CA SER A 100 -20.33 -23.81 10.60
C SER A 100 -21.18 -24.36 9.45
N ARG A 101 -20.67 -25.43 8.81
CA ARG A 101 -21.33 -26.20 7.77
C ARG A 101 -22.79 -26.47 8.16
N ARG A 102 -23.74 -25.82 7.51
CA ARG A 102 -25.15 -26.26 7.53
C ARG A 102 -25.19 -27.61 6.83
N ARG A 103 -25.56 -28.65 7.59
CA ARG A 103 -25.79 -30.01 7.07
C ARG A 103 -26.85 -29.95 5.94
N PRO A 104 -26.70 -30.74 4.86
CA PRO A 104 -27.76 -30.88 3.87
C PRO A 104 -28.95 -31.58 4.53
N ARG A 105 -30.16 -31.05 4.33
CA ARG A 105 -31.40 -31.77 4.63
C ARG A 105 -31.47 -32.95 3.66
N SER A 106 -31.31 -34.16 4.18
CA SER A 106 -31.55 -35.39 3.43
C SER A 106 -33.03 -35.47 3.06
N SER A 107 -33.31 -35.52 1.76
CA SER A 107 -34.54 -36.10 1.23
C SER A 107 -34.49 -37.62 1.45
N ALA A 108 -35.46 -38.18 2.16
CA ALA A 108 -35.83 -39.58 2.05
C ALA A 108 -37.32 -39.71 2.35
N ALA A 109 -38.04 -40.19 1.34
CA ALA A 109 -39.43 -40.59 1.39
C ALA A 109 -39.62 -41.84 2.26
N ALA A 110 -40.78 -41.95 2.92
CA ALA A 110 -41.48 -43.21 3.15
C ALA A 110 -42.84 -42.95 3.85
N ARG A 111 -43.91 -42.89 3.07
CA ARG A 111 -45.07 -43.81 3.08
C ARG A 111 -46.21 -43.22 2.27
#